data_AF-A0A1N6X1D4-F1
#
_entry.id   AF-A0A1N6X1D4-F1
#
_cell.length_a   1.000
_cell.length_b   1.000
_cell.length_c   1.000
_cell.angle_alpha   90.00
_cell.angle_beta   90.00
_cell.angle_gamma   90.00
#
_symmetry.space_group_name_H-M   'P 1'
#
loop_
_entity.id
_entity.type
_entity.pdbx_description
1 polymer ?
#
loop_
_entity_poly.entity_id
_entity_poly.type
_entity_poly.pdbx_seq_one_letter_code
_entity_poly.pdbx_strand_id
1 'polypeptide(L)'
;MIIKIDDIEAPTNVICLSEARTRFQIDKCRHVHLAVDEDLAEVECTDCGAKLNAIAVLARLAREESRFEQRRVAMVAEREKLEAKSRTKCQHCGQMTHVRPGR
;
A
#
# COMPACT_ATOMS: atom_id res chain seq x y z
N MET A 1 26.93 -29.98 -27.22
CA MET A 1 26.72 -30.38 -25.82
C MET A 1 26.58 -29.11 -25.00
N ILE A 2 25.41 -28.89 -24.41
CA ILE A 2 25.13 -27.71 -23.59
C ILE A 2 25.65 -28.03 -22.18
N ILE A 3 26.69 -27.32 -21.74
CA ILE A 3 27.24 -27.46 -20.39
C ILE A 3 26.23 -26.81 -19.44
N LYS A 4 25.67 -27.60 -18.51
CA LYS A 4 24.81 -27.11 -17.45
C LYS A 4 25.66 -26.30 -16.47
N ILE A 5 25.13 -25.18 -16.00
CA ILE A 5 25.80 -24.22 -15.10
C ILE A 5 26.01 -24.78 -13.67
N ASP A 6 25.54 -25.99 -13.40
CA ASP A 6 25.46 -26.56 -12.04
C ASP A 6 26.79 -27.16 -11.51
N ASP A 7 27.85 -27.25 -12.33
CA ASP A 7 29.13 -27.90 -11.93
C ASP A 7 30.27 -26.91 -11.60
N ILE A 8 29.97 -25.65 -11.33
CA ILE A 8 30.99 -24.67 -10.89
C ILE A 8 31.02 -24.68 -9.36
N GLU A 9 32.01 -25.35 -8.77
CA GLU A 9 32.32 -25.27 -7.34
C GLU A 9 32.50 -23.78 -6.96
N ALA A 10 31.54 -23.24 -6.23
CA ALA A 10 31.54 -21.85 -5.83
C ALA A 10 32.77 -21.56 -4.95
N PRO A 11 33.55 -20.51 -5.22
CA PRO A 11 34.70 -20.14 -4.39
C PRO A 11 34.24 -19.82 -2.96
N THR A 12 34.92 -20.43 -1.98
CA THR A 12 34.58 -20.41 -0.54
C THR A 12 34.59 -19.02 0.12
N ASN A 13 35.05 -17.98 -0.58
CA ASN A 13 35.21 -16.62 -0.05
C ASN A 13 34.28 -15.58 -0.70
N VAL A 14 33.25 -16.00 -1.45
CA VAL A 14 32.31 -15.06 -2.07
C VAL A 14 31.04 -14.96 -1.24
N ILE A 15 30.79 -13.76 -0.69
CA ILE A 15 29.52 -13.45 -0.04
C ILE A 15 28.45 -13.34 -1.14
N CYS A 16 27.67 -14.39 -1.31
CA CYS A 16 26.51 -14.41 -2.21
C CYS A 16 25.27 -13.90 -1.45
N LEU A 17 24.88 -12.65 -1.71
CA LEU A 17 23.61 -12.12 -1.21
C LEU A 17 22.51 -12.36 -2.26
N SER A 18 21.46 -13.10 -1.88
CA SER A 18 20.24 -13.20 -2.67
C SER A 18 19.15 -12.32 -2.05
N GLU A 19 18.72 -11.28 -2.78
CA GLU A 19 17.59 -10.45 -2.33
C GLU A 19 16.28 -11.24 -2.47
N ALA A 20 15.77 -11.77 -1.35
CA ALA A 20 14.43 -12.31 -1.29
C ALA A 20 13.39 -11.18 -1.26
N ARG A 21 13.10 -10.59 -2.43
CA ARG A 21 11.94 -9.70 -2.56
C ARG A 21 10.68 -10.56 -2.55
N THR A 22 9.90 -10.49 -1.47
CA THR A 22 8.60 -11.15 -1.39
C THR A 22 7.66 -10.55 -2.42
N ARG A 23 7.59 -11.19 -3.60
CA ARG A 23 6.52 -10.96 -4.57
C ARG A 23 5.18 -11.37 -3.94
N PHE A 24 4.10 -10.73 -4.37
CA PHE A 24 2.75 -11.10 -3.96
C PHE A 24 2.50 -12.58 -4.27
N GLN A 25 2.16 -13.36 -3.25
CA GLN A 25 1.82 -14.78 -3.36
C GLN A 25 0.45 -14.99 -2.71
N ILE A 26 -0.44 -15.67 -3.43
CA ILE A 26 -1.85 -15.85 -3.04
C ILE A 26 -1.96 -16.69 -1.76
N ASP A 27 -1.09 -17.68 -1.60
CA ASP A 27 -1.12 -18.63 -0.48
C ASP A 27 -0.33 -18.18 0.76
N LYS A 28 0.27 -16.99 0.73
CA LYS A 28 1.03 -16.46 1.88
C LYS A 28 0.23 -15.43 2.65
N CYS A 29 0.37 -15.48 3.98
CA CYS A 29 -0.23 -14.48 4.86
C CYS A 29 0.24 -13.07 4.47
N ARG A 30 -0.71 -12.12 4.40
CA ARG A 30 -0.46 -10.72 4.03
C ARG A 30 0.01 -9.86 5.21
N HIS A 31 0.10 -10.46 6.40
CA HIS A 31 0.49 -9.80 7.66
C HIS A 31 -0.26 -8.48 7.85
N VAL A 32 -1.60 -8.54 7.81
CA VAL A 32 -2.47 -7.36 7.94
C VAL A 32 -2.77 -7.09 9.40
N HIS A 33 -2.98 -8.14 10.19
CA HIS A 33 -3.24 -8.03 11.61
C HIS A 33 -1.94 -8.28 12.38
N LEU A 34 -1.54 -7.29 13.16
CA LEU A 34 -0.26 -7.20 13.81
C LEU A 34 -0.48 -6.97 15.32
N ALA A 35 0.18 -7.75 16.14
CA ALA A 35 0.37 -7.49 17.56
C ALA A 35 1.76 -6.83 17.73
N VAL A 36 1.79 -5.71 18.44
CA VAL A 36 3.02 -4.98 18.73
C VAL A 36 3.24 -5.05 20.23
N ASP A 37 4.39 -5.58 20.63
CA ASP A 37 4.87 -5.53 22.00
C ASP A 37 5.83 -4.34 22.11
N GLU A 38 5.40 -3.28 22.79
CA GLU A 38 6.17 -2.05 22.93
C GLU A 38 7.37 -2.21 23.89
N ASP A 39 7.29 -3.14 24.85
CA ASP A 39 8.35 -3.36 25.85
C ASP A 39 9.53 -4.13 25.24
N LEU A 40 9.23 -5.11 24.38
CA LEU A 40 10.25 -5.92 23.69
C LEU A 40 10.61 -5.39 22.29
N ALA A 41 9.88 -4.37 21.80
CA ALA A 41 9.98 -3.85 20.43
C ALA A 41 9.81 -4.93 19.35
N GLU A 42 9.00 -5.94 19.64
CA GLU A 42 8.71 -7.05 18.74
C GLU A 42 7.35 -6.87 18.07
N VAL A 43 7.25 -7.36 16.82
CA VAL A 43 6.00 -7.34 16.07
C VAL A 43 5.69 -8.75 15.61
N GLU A 44 4.47 -9.21 15.89
CA GLU A 44 3.99 -10.53 15.50
C GLU A 44 2.73 -10.40 14.65
N CYS A 45 2.55 -11.29 13.67
CA CYS A 45 1.28 -11.36 12.97
C CYS A 45 0.30 -12.24 13.74
N THR A 46 -0.92 -11.75 14.00
CA THR A 46 -1.94 -12.53 14.73
C THR A 46 -2.52 -13.68 13.90
N ASP A 47 -2.44 -13.60 12.56
CA ASP A 47 -3.05 -14.60 11.66
C ASP A 47 -2.13 -15.80 11.44
N CYS A 48 -0.81 -15.59 11.40
CA CYS A 48 0.17 -16.65 11.13
C CYS A 48 1.17 -16.88 12.26
N GLY A 49 1.17 -16.05 13.30
CA GLY A 49 2.11 -16.12 14.43
C GLY A 49 3.57 -15.80 14.10
N ALA A 50 3.85 -15.30 12.89
CA ALA A 50 5.22 -15.01 12.48
C ALA A 50 5.76 -13.74 13.16
N LYS A 51 6.98 -13.82 13.72
CA LYS A 51 7.75 -12.67 14.15
C LYS A 51 8.25 -11.89 12.94
N LEU A 52 7.91 -10.62 12.89
CA LEU A 52 8.22 -9.70 11.80
C LEU A 52 9.25 -8.68 12.25
N ASN A 53 10.04 -8.17 11.30
CA ASN A 53 10.94 -7.06 11.57
C ASN A 53 10.13 -5.76 11.75
N ALA A 54 10.19 -5.16 12.93
CA ALA A 54 9.48 -3.94 13.29
C ALA A 54 9.76 -2.78 12.31
N ILE A 55 11.02 -2.58 11.91
CA ILE A 55 11.42 -1.50 10.97
C ILE A 55 10.80 -1.75 9.59
N ALA A 56 10.77 -3.00 9.14
CA ALA A 56 10.16 -3.34 7.85
C ALA A 56 8.64 -3.09 7.84
N VAL A 57 7.98 -3.39 8.96
CA VAL A 57 6.55 -3.12 9.18
C VAL A 57 6.28 -1.61 9.22
N LEU A 58 7.05 -0.85 9.99
CA LEU A 58 6.95 0.62 10.04
C LEU A 58 7.13 1.26 8.66
N ALA A 59 8.14 0.84 7.91
CA ALA A 59 8.37 1.33 6.55
C ALA A 59 7.21 1.00 5.60
N ARG A 60 6.50 -0.12 5.81
CA ARG A 60 5.28 -0.45 5.06
C ARG A 60 4.14 0.46 5.45
N LEU A 61 3.88 0.64 6.74
CA LEU A 61 2.79 1.50 7.24
C LEU A 61 2.97 2.96 6.80
N ALA A 62 4.18 3.51 6.89
CA ALA A 62 4.49 4.86 6.42
C ALA A 62 4.20 5.05 4.91
N ARG A 63 4.47 4.02 4.10
CA ARG A 63 4.14 4.01 2.67
C ARG A 63 2.63 3.96 2.42
N GLU A 64 1.90 3.19 3.21
CA GLU A 64 0.44 3.10 3.14
C GLU A 64 -0.22 4.42 3.56
N GLU A 65 0.24 5.02 4.67
CA GLU A 65 -0.18 6.34 5.13
C GLU A 65 0.04 7.43 4.08
N SER A 66 1.25 7.50 3.49
CA SER A 66 1.55 8.45 2.42
C SER A 66 0.59 8.31 1.23
N ARG A 67 0.21 7.08 0.87
CA ARG A 67 -0.77 6.82 -0.20
C ARG A 67 -2.17 7.26 0.21
N PHE A 68 -2.57 7.05 1.47
CA PHE A 68 -3.86 7.50 1.95
C PHE A 68 -3.96 9.03 1.97
N GLU A 69 -2.90 9.72 2.39
CA GLU A 69 -2.89 11.19 2.39
C GLU A 69 -3.00 11.75 0.97
N GLN A 70 -2.26 11.20 0.00
CA GLN A 70 -2.39 11.58 -1.41
C GLN A 70 -3.81 11.37 -1.94
N ARG A 71 -4.45 10.25 -1.59
CA ARG A 71 -5.85 10.00 -1.96
C ARG A 71 -6.81 10.97 -1.28
N ARG A 72 -6.59 11.29 0.00
CA ARG A 72 -7.40 12.25 0.75
C ARG A 72 -7.36 13.62 0.08
N VAL A 73 -6.17 14.10 -0.27
CA VAL A 73 -5.97 15.35 -0.99
C VAL A 73 -6.71 15.34 -2.34
N ALA A 74 -6.58 14.26 -3.11
CA ALA A 74 -7.28 14.12 -4.39
C ALA A 74 -8.82 14.15 -4.23
N MET A 75 -9.35 13.43 -3.24
CA MET A 75 -10.78 13.39 -2.93
C MET A 75 -11.33 14.75 -2.51
N VAL A 76 -10.58 15.51 -1.72
CA VAL A 76 -10.96 16.88 -1.33
C VAL A 76 -11.02 17.78 -2.57
N ALA A 77 -10.00 17.74 -3.43
CA ALA A 77 -9.98 18.52 -4.66
C ALA A 77 -11.12 18.15 -5.62
N GLU A 78 -11.49 16.87 -5.69
CA GLU A 78 -12.63 16.41 -6.50
C GLU A 78 -13.96 16.89 -5.91
N ARG A 79 -14.12 16.82 -4.59
CA ARG A 79 -15.29 17.36 -3.89
C ARG A 79 -15.49 18.85 -4.18
N GLU A 80 -14.43 19.65 -4.12
CA GLU A 80 -14.48 21.09 -4.42
C GLU A 80 -14.90 21.37 -5.87
N LYS A 81 -14.37 20.61 -6.83
CA LYS A 81 -14.78 20.72 -8.25
C LYS A 81 -16.26 20.38 -8.43
N LEU A 82 -16.74 19.38 -7.69
CA LEU A 82 -18.13 18.93 -7.77
C LEU A 82 -19.08 19.96 -7.13
N GLU A 83 -18.67 20.54 -5.99
CA GLU A 83 -19.37 21.64 -5.34
C GLU A 83 -19.44 22.89 -6.23
N ALA A 84 -18.36 23.25 -6.92
CA ALA A 84 -18.34 24.38 -7.86
C ALA A 84 -19.34 24.20 -9.03
N LYS A 85 -19.58 22.95 -9.45
CA LYS A 85 -20.53 22.58 -10.51
C LYS A 85 -21.94 22.28 -9.98
N SER A 86 -22.14 22.32 -8.67
CA SER A 86 -23.40 21.92 -8.03
C SER A 86 -24.55 22.92 -8.26
N ARG A 87 -24.27 24.17 -8.65
CA ARG A 87 -25.29 25.21 -8.82
C ARG A 87 -25.29 25.75 -10.24
N THR A 88 -26.45 25.74 -10.88
CA THR A 88 -26.64 26.29 -12.23
C THR A 88 -27.86 27.22 -12.27
N LYS A 89 -27.85 28.19 -13.18
CA LYS A 89 -28.97 29.11 -13.38
C LYS A 89 -30.06 28.41 -14.20
N CYS A 90 -31.29 28.39 -13.70
CA CYS A 90 -32.43 27.84 -14.43
C CYS A 90 -32.75 28.72 -15.64
N GLN A 91 -32.89 28.11 -16.82
CA GLN A 91 -33.24 28.83 -18.05
C GLN A 91 -34.69 29.33 -18.07
N HIS A 92 -35.60 28.69 -17.32
CA HIS A 92 -37.02 29.04 -17.30
C HIS A 92 -37.36 30.16 -16.30
N CYS A 93 -36.82 30.10 -15.07
CA CYS A 93 -37.15 31.06 -14.00
C CYS A 93 -35.98 31.99 -13.60
N GLY A 94 -34.78 31.78 -14.12
CA GLY A 94 -33.59 32.60 -13.83
C GLY A 94 -32.99 32.43 -12.43
N GLN A 95 -33.58 31.63 -11.56
CA GLN A 95 -33.09 31.35 -10.22
C GLN A 95 -31.90 30.36 -10.23
N MET A 96 -31.06 30.41 -9.19
CA MET A 96 -29.97 29.44 -9.01
C MET A 96 -30.49 28.15 -8.39
N THR A 97 -30.33 27.03 -9.07
CA THR A 97 -30.83 25.72 -8.65
C THR A 97 -29.67 24.76 -8.40
N HIS A 98 -29.80 23.89 -7.40
CA HIS A 98 -28.83 22.82 -7.17
C HIS A 98 -29.06 21.68 -8.17
N VAL A 99 -28.01 21.26 -8.88
CA VAL A 99 -27.99 20.11 -9.76
C VAL A 99 -27.68 18.87 -8.92
N ARG A 100 -28.53 17.84 -8.99
CA ARG A 100 -28.18 16.55 -8.38
C ARG A 100 -27.12 15.89 -9.26
N PRO A 101 -25.93 15.55 -8.74
CA PRO A 101 -24.97 14.75 -9.51
C PRO A 101 -25.63 13.41 -9.85
N GLY A 102 -25.58 13.03 -11.12
CA GLY A 102 -26.14 11.76 -11.61
C GLY A 102 -25.44 10.58 -10.93
N ARG A 103 -26.22 9.56 -10.58
CA ARG A 103 -25.77 8.34 -9.91
C ARG A 103 -24.94 7.48 -10.87
#